data_AF-A0A437M141-F1
#
_entry.id   AF-A0A437M141-F1
#
_cell.length_a   1.000
_cell.length_b   1.000
_cell.length_c   1.000
_cell.angle_alpha   90.00
_cell.angle_beta   90.00
_cell.angle_gamma   90.00
#
_symmetry.space_group_name_H-M   'P 1'
#
loop_
_entity.id
_entity.type
_entity.pdbx_description
1 polymer ?
#
loop_
_entity_poly.entity_id
_entity_poly.type
_entity_poly.pdbx_seq_one_letter_code
_entity_poly.pdbx_strand_id
1 'polypeptide(L)'
;MKDMTEAVETFLRAYPEVRPYQFGRKALGDPKFVAQVRSGRLVRPDTFKKVSDWMAAYAAKRRDDEKARRADRHRMEKLAGLAAPTEELSAEQPVP
;
A
#
# COMPACT_ATOMS: atom_id res chain seq x y z
N MET A 1 -10.92 -24.92 3.00
CA MET A 1 -10.76 -23.77 3.91
C MET A 1 -9.36 -23.24 3.69
N LYS A 2 -9.17 -21.92 3.57
CA LYS A 2 -7.84 -21.34 3.34
C LYS A 2 -7.07 -21.34 4.65
N ASP A 3 -5.92 -21.99 4.69
CA ASP A 3 -5.13 -22.09 5.92
C ASP A 3 -4.61 -20.71 6.32
N MET A 4 -4.61 -20.40 7.63
CA MET A 4 -4.09 -19.11 8.13
C MET A 4 -2.65 -18.88 7.65
N THR A 5 -1.85 -19.94 7.57
CA THR A 5 -0.48 -19.89 7.06
C THR A 5 -0.42 -19.33 5.65
N GLU A 6 -1.24 -19.84 4.72
CA GLU A 6 -1.27 -19.36 3.33
C GLU A 6 -1.71 -17.90 3.22
N ALA A 7 -2.69 -17.51 4.04
CA ALA A 7 -3.18 -16.14 4.09
C ALA A 7 -2.09 -15.16 4.55
N VAL A 8 -1.39 -15.51 5.64
CA VAL A 8 -0.28 -14.71 6.18
C VAL A 8 0.88 -14.66 5.20
N GLU A 9 1.26 -15.78 4.60
CA GLU A 9 2.33 -15.86 3.60
C GLU A 9 2.05 -14.98 2.38
N THR A 10 0.82 -15.03 1.88
CA THR A 10 0.38 -14.19 0.75
C THR A 10 0.42 -12.71 1.11
N PHE A 11 -0.01 -12.35 2.32
CA PHE A 11 0.06 -10.99 2.81
C PHE A 11 1.50 -10.48 2.94
N LEU A 12 2.40 -11.29 3.52
CA LEU A 12 3.81 -10.91 3.69
C LEU A 12 4.54 -10.80 2.34
N ARG A 13 4.16 -11.58 1.33
CA ARG A 13 4.64 -11.42 -0.04
C ARG A 13 4.15 -10.12 -0.68
N ALA A 14 2.90 -9.73 -0.43
CA ALA A 14 2.34 -8.49 -0.95
C ALA A 14 2.89 -7.23 -0.27
N TYR A 15 3.27 -7.34 1.01
CA TYR A 15 3.76 -6.23 1.83
C TYR A 15 5.14 -6.56 2.43
N PRO A 16 6.22 -6.55 1.61
CA PRO A 16 7.56 -6.94 2.05
C PRO A 16 8.12 -6.02 3.14
N GLU A 17 7.60 -4.81 3.31
CA GLU A 17 7.97 -3.93 4.42
C GLU A 17 7.53 -4.48 5.80
N VAL A 18 6.52 -5.34 5.84
CA VAL A 18 5.98 -5.90 7.08
C VAL A 18 6.77 -7.15 7.45
N ARG A 19 7.64 -7.05 8.45
CA ARG A 19 8.38 -8.21 8.95
C ARG A 19 7.46 -9.17 9.72
N PRO A 20 7.69 -10.50 9.69
CA PRO A 20 6.87 -11.49 10.40
C PRO A 20 6.66 -11.19 11.89
N TYR A 21 7.73 -10.77 12.59
CA TYR A 21 7.66 -10.35 14.00
C TYR A 21 6.74 -9.13 14.20
N GLN A 22 6.83 -8.15 13.30
CA GLN A 22 6.02 -6.94 13.35
C GLN A 22 4.56 -7.23 13.03
N PHE A 23 4.30 -8.13 12.08
CA PHE A 23 2.96 -8.59 11.75
C PHE A 23 2.25 -9.13 13.00
N GLY A 24 2.86 -10.12 13.65
CA GLY A 24 2.26 -10.75 14.83
C GLY A 24 2.03 -9.75 15.98
N ARG A 25 3.01 -8.87 16.22
CA ARG A 25 2.91 -7.81 17.22
C ARG A 25 1.79 -6.80 16.90
N LYS A 26 1.60 -6.42 15.64
CA LYS A 26 0.58 -5.42 15.24
C LYS A 26 -0.82 -6.00 15.14
N ALA A 27 -0.96 -7.23 14.67
CA ALA A 27 -2.27 -7.87 14.46
C ALA A 27 -2.87 -8.42 15.77
N LEU A 28 -2.02 -8.97 16.64
CA LEU A 28 -2.47 -9.72 17.83
C LEU A 28 -1.70 -9.39 19.10
N GLY A 29 -0.65 -8.57 19.04
CA GLY A 29 0.27 -8.38 20.17
C GLY A 29 1.24 -9.56 20.37
N ASP A 30 1.21 -10.58 19.52
CA ASP A 30 2.03 -11.79 19.64
C ASP A 30 3.14 -11.84 18.57
N PRO A 31 4.39 -11.49 18.89
CA PRO A 31 5.47 -11.47 17.91
C PRO A 31 5.84 -12.85 17.37
N LYS A 32 5.51 -13.94 18.09
CA LYS A 32 5.83 -15.32 17.67
C LYS A 32 4.73 -15.93 16.80
N PHE A 33 3.61 -15.23 16.61
CA PHE A 33 2.43 -15.73 15.91
C PHE A 33 2.76 -16.37 14.56
N VAL A 34 3.45 -15.65 13.68
CA VAL A 34 3.75 -16.14 12.32
C VAL A 34 4.64 -17.38 12.35
N ALA A 35 5.63 -17.43 13.25
CA ALA A 35 6.49 -18.59 13.41
C ALA A 35 5.67 -19.81 13.88
N GLN A 36 4.80 -19.64 14.86
CA GLN A 36 3.96 -20.73 15.36
C GLN A 36 2.96 -21.23 14.32
N VAL A 37 2.35 -20.33 13.54
CA VAL A 37 1.44 -20.69 12.45
C VAL A 37 2.17 -21.48 11.36
N ARG A 38 3.39 -21.07 10.99
CA ARG A 38 4.25 -21.83 10.08
C ARG A 38 4.63 -23.22 10.61
N SER A 39 4.79 -23.35 11.92
CA SER A 39 5.02 -24.64 12.59
C SER A 39 3.75 -25.50 12.75
N GLY A 40 2.61 -25.08 12.21
CA GLY A 40 1.36 -25.86 12.24
C GLY A 40 0.46 -25.59 13.45
N ARG A 41 0.64 -24.46 14.17
CA ARG A 41 -0.28 -24.07 15.26
C ARG A 41 -1.70 -23.91 14.73
N LEU A 42 -2.65 -24.58 15.39
CA LEU A 42 -4.08 -24.35 15.18
C LEU A 42 -4.47 -22.95 15.65
N VAL A 43 -5.01 -22.16 14.73
CA VAL A 43 -5.49 -20.80 15.00
C VAL A 43 -6.97 -20.86 15.32
N ARG A 44 -7.36 -20.31 16.47
CA ARG A 44 -8.77 -20.24 16.87
C ARG A 44 -9.55 -19.36 15.88
N PRO A 45 -10.84 -19.65 15.62
CA PRO A 45 -11.64 -18.88 14.68
C PRO A 45 -11.75 -17.39 15.04
N ASP A 46 -11.78 -17.03 16.33
CA ASP A 46 -11.74 -15.63 16.78
C ASP A 46 -10.43 -14.93 16.40
N THR A 47 -9.31 -15.62 16.62
CA THR A 47 -7.98 -15.15 16.21
C THR A 47 -7.90 -15.02 14.69
N PHE A 48 -8.49 -15.96 13.96
CA PHE A 48 -8.56 -15.89 12.51
C PHE A 48 -9.25 -14.60 12.07
N LYS A 49 -10.45 -14.34 12.61
CA LYS A 49 -11.20 -13.13 12.30
C LYS A 49 -10.40 -11.86 12.59
N LYS A 50 -9.76 -11.75 13.75
CA LYS A 50 -8.95 -10.57 14.13
C LYS A 50 -7.79 -10.33 13.16
N VAL A 51 -7.07 -11.38 12.80
CA VAL A 51 -5.94 -11.27 11.86
C VAL A 51 -6.43 -10.90 10.46
N SER A 52 -7.53 -11.50 10.00
CA SER A 52 -8.13 -11.17 8.70
C SER A 52 -8.62 -9.72 8.64
N ASP A 53 -9.29 -9.25 9.70
CA ASP A 53 -9.79 -7.88 9.81
C ASP A 53 -8.63 -6.88 9.78
N TRP A 54 -7.57 -7.16 10.56
CA TRP A 54 -6.35 -6.36 10.56
C TRP A 54 -5.65 -6.33 9.20
N MET A 55 -5.52 -7.47 8.50
CA MET A 55 -4.94 -7.53 7.16
C MET A 55 -5.75 -6.70 6.15
N ALA A 56 -7.08 -6.77 6.22
CA ALA A 56 -7.96 -5.98 5.36
C ALA A 56 -7.82 -4.48 5.63
N ALA A 57 -7.80 -4.07 6.90
CA ALA A 57 -7.59 -2.68 7.30
C ALA A 57 -6.22 -2.15 6.86
N TYR A 58 -5.16 -2.96 6.99
CA TYR A 58 -3.83 -2.59 6.51
C TYR A 58 -3.80 -2.39 5.00
N ALA A 59 -4.39 -3.32 4.24
CA ALA A 59 -4.46 -3.23 2.78
C ALA A 59 -5.25 -2.00 2.32
N ALA A 60 -6.38 -1.69 2.97
CA ALA A 60 -7.17 -0.51 2.68
C ALA A 60 -6.37 0.78 2.92
N LYS A 61 -5.67 0.87 4.07
CA LYS A 61 -4.82 2.02 4.38
C LYS A 61 -3.70 2.22 3.35
N ARG A 62 -3.04 1.14 2.90
CA ARG A 62 -1.97 1.23 1.90
C ARG A 62 -2.49 1.72 0.54
N ARG A 63 -3.68 1.28 0.13
CA ARG A 63 -4.32 1.76 -1.10
C ARG A 63 -4.68 3.24 -1.04
N ASP A 64 -5.17 3.72 0.10
CA ASP A 64 -5.50 5.13 0.29
C ASP A 64 -4.23 6.01 0.22
N ASP A 65 -3.16 5.62 0.92
CA ASP A 65 -1.87 6.32 0.89
C ASP A 65 -1.30 6.40 -0.54
N GLU A 66 -1.39 5.32 -1.30
CA GLU A 66 -0.95 5.29 -2.71
C GLU A 66 -1.81 6.19 -3.61
N LYS A 67 -3.15 6.20 -3.42
CA LYS A 67 -4.05 7.10 -4.13
C LYS A 67 -3.74 8.57 -3.82
N ALA A 68 -3.49 8.89 -2.55
CA ALA A 68 -3.12 10.23 -2.11
C ALA A 68 -1.81 10.69 -2.76
N ARG A 69 -0.77 9.84 -2.78
CA ARG A 69 0.50 10.13 -3.47
C ARG A 69 0.33 10.35 -4.97
N ARG A 70 -0.55 9.57 -5.62
CA ARG A 70 -0.84 9.73 -7.04
C ARG A 70 -1.55 11.05 -7.32
N ALA A 71 -2.51 11.43 -6.48
CA ALA A 71 -3.22 12.70 -6.60
C ALA A 71 -2.29 13.90 -6.40
N ASP A 72 -1.40 13.83 -5.41
CA ASP A 72 -0.37 14.85 -5.17
C ASP A 72 0.57 15.01 -6.38
N ARG A 73 1.11 13.90 -6.89
CA ARG A 73 1.94 13.92 -8.11
C ARG A 73 1.23 14.56 -9.29
N HIS A 74 -0.03 14.16 -9.55
CA HIS A 74 -0.81 14.71 -10.65
C HIS A 74 -1.08 16.22 -10.47
N ARG A 75 -1.30 16.68 -9.24
CA ARG A 75 -1.43 18.11 -8.92
C ARG A 75 -0.14 18.87 -9.20
N MET A 76 1.01 18.31 -8.82
CA MET A 76 2.32 18.92 -9.08
C MET A 76 2.61 19.02 -10.58
N GLU A 77 2.32 17.97 -11.35
CA GLU A 77 2.43 18.01 -12.82
C GLU A 77 1.53 19.08 -13.44
N LYS A 78 0.29 19.23 -12.93
CA LYS A 78 -0.65 20.24 -13.41
C LYS A 78 -0.21 21.68 -13.08
N LEU A 79 0.39 21.91 -11.90
CA LEU A 79 0.94 23.21 -11.52
C LEU A 79 2.19 23.56 -12.33
N ALA A 80 3.07 22.59 -12.60
CA ALA A 80 4.23 22.76 -13.45
C ALA A 80 3.85 23.06 -14.92
N GLY A 81 2.75 22.47 -15.41
CA GLY A 81 2.22 22.72 -16.76
C GLY A 81 1.54 24.09 -16.95
N LEU A 82 1.18 24.81 -15.88
CA LEU A 82 0.64 26.19 -15.95
C LEU A 82 1.74 27.27 -16.02
N ALA A 83 3.01 26.90 -15.92
CA ALA A 83 4.16 27.81 -15.96
C ALA A 83 4.91 27.79 -17.31
N ALA A 84 4.23 27.46 -18.41
CA ALA A 84 4.75 27.74 -19.74
C ALA A 84 4.51 29.23 -20.06
N PRO A 85 5.56 30.00 -20.40
CA PRO A 85 5.41 31.43 -20.64
C PRO A 85 4.46 31.70 -21.80
N THR A 86 3.49 32.56 -21.51
CA THR A 86 2.80 33.37 -22.50
C THR A 86 3.82 34.30 -23.15
N GLU A 87 4.40 33.89 -24.27
CA GLU A 87 4.93 34.84 -25.26
C GLU A 87 4.16 34.64 -26.55
N GLU A 88 3.01 35.30 -26.58
CA GLU A 88 2.42 35.83 -27.79
C GLU A 88 3.25 37.07 -28.17
N LEU A 89 3.93 37.05 -29.32
CA LEU A 89 4.21 38.25 -30.10
C LEU A 89 4.49 37.88 -31.56
N SER A 90 3.49 38.23 -32.37
CA SER A 90 3.49 38.42 -33.81
C SER A 90 4.72 39.18 -34.35
N ALA A 91 4.82 39.11 -35.69
CA ALA A 91 5.70 39.85 -36.61
C ALA A 91 7.05 39.15 -36.87
N GLU A 92 7.51 38.95 -38.10
CA GLU A 92 7.25 39.66 -39.35
C GLU A 92 7.77 38.79 -40.49
N GLN A 93 6.96 38.57 -41.54
CA GLN A 93 7.47 38.12 -42.84
C GLN A 93 8.05 39.35 -43.57
N PRO A 94 9.19 39.21 -44.25
CA PRO A 94 9.16 39.64 -45.65
C PRO A 94 9.89 38.68 -46.60
N VAL A 95 9.16 38.32 -47.66
CA VAL A 95 9.66 38.04 -49.01
C VAL A 95 10.17 39.36 -49.63
N PRO A 96 11.27 39.32 -50.40
CA PRO A 96 11.12 39.18 -51.85
C PRO A 96 11.94 38.05 -52.47
#